data_AF-A0A1H5DI59-F1
#
_entry.id   AF-A0A1H5DI59-F1
#
_cell.length_a   1.000
_cell.length_b   1.000
_cell.length_c   1.000
_cell.angle_alpha   90.00
_cell.angle_beta   90.00
_cell.angle_gamma   90.00
#
_symmetry.space_group_name_H-M   'P 1'
#
loop_
_entity.id
_entity.type
_entity.pdbx_description
1 polymer ?
#
loop_
_entity_poly.entity_id
_entity_poly.type
_entity_poly.pdbx_seq_one_letter_code
_entity_poly.pdbx_strand_id
1 'polypeptide(L)'
;MENDPCPCGSSRPGNLCCYNGRHWHKPPAVLGLRALPSISAVDRCYMKELGSCDGGLSGEHLFSQSIMLLLKADGDFSISGLPWLAEGETKIMSPKTLTANCLCQKHNSALSPLDAAALYFFTALKSCLDREAQAARYIVSGHDIERWLLKTAKALAASKNLARGRERLSGAFASDVQVLDMLDDPTRWPDGAGLYCVMSAGDLTENHNRFQLQPYTNQHDEISGVGVNIMGLGFILMLGPLDLALNPQLNNAKYRPGQISVSYPSSTNWIAISWDDGRRHNDTLSLQFLREVGQR
;
A
#
# COMPACT_ATOMS: atom_id res chain seq x y z
N MET A 1 3.47 -28.68 7.28
CA MET A 1 3.68 -27.56 6.34
C MET A 1 2.63 -27.51 5.24
N GLU A 2 2.37 -28.58 4.49
CA GLU A 2 1.38 -28.55 3.39
C GLU A 2 -0.08 -28.61 3.87
N ASN A 3 -0.34 -29.36 4.94
CA ASN A 3 -1.66 -29.47 5.58
C ASN A 3 -1.87 -28.47 6.72
N ASP A 4 -0.83 -27.71 7.08
CA ASP A 4 -0.92 -26.68 8.12
C ASP A 4 -1.75 -25.50 7.58
N PRO A 5 -2.34 -24.68 8.47
CA PRO A 5 -3.01 -23.46 8.04
C PRO A 5 -2.09 -22.59 7.17
N CYS A 6 -2.63 -22.14 6.04
CA CYS A 6 -1.91 -21.34 5.09
C CYS A 6 -1.44 -20.01 5.73
N PRO A 7 -0.18 -19.59 5.54
CA PRO A 7 0.36 -18.36 6.09
C PRO A 7 -0.21 -17.10 5.43
N CYS A 8 -1.30 -17.19 4.64
CA CYS A 8 -2.01 -16.04 4.09
C CYS A 8 -3.20 -15.60 4.95
N GLY A 9 -3.42 -16.26 6.10
CA GLY A 9 -4.52 -15.94 7.02
C GLY A 9 -5.89 -16.50 6.62
N SER A 10 -5.97 -17.32 5.56
CA SER A 10 -7.24 -17.92 5.11
C SER A 10 -7.74 -19.08 5.98
N SER A 11 -6.92 -19.57 6.91
CA SER A 11 -7.13 -20.79 7.71
C SER A 11 -7.30 -22.09 6.90
N ARG A 12 -7.23 -22.04 5.56
CA ARG A 12 -7.26 -23.21 4.69
C ARG A 12 -5.94 -23.98 4.78
N PRO A 13 -5.94 -25.31 4.57
CA PRO A 13 -4.70 -26.06 4.35
C PRO A 13 -3.86 -25.43 3.24
N GLY A 14 -2.54 -25.36 3.44
CA GLY A 14 -1.60 -24.75 2.50
C GLY A 14 -1.72 -25.28 1.07
N ASN A 15 -1.77 -26.59 0.89
CA ASN A 15 -1.91 -27.28 -0.41
C ASN A 15 -3.25 -27.01 -1.13
N LEU A 16 -4.25 -26.53 -0.40
CA LEU A 16 -5.53 -26.08 -0.94
C LEU A 16 -5.58 -24.55 -1.05
N CYS A 17 -4.48 -23.84 -0.83
CA CYS A 17 -4.44 -22.39 -0.80
C CYS A 17 -3.22 -21.84 -1.54
N CYS A 18 -2.20 -21.37 -0.83
CA CYS A 18 -1.04 -20.70 -1.45
C CYS A 18 0.14 -21.63 -1.72
N TYR A 19 0.08 -22.92 -1.38
CA TYR A 19 1.16 -23.85 -1.67
C TYR A 19 0.80 -24.74 -2.86
N ASN A 20 1.62 -24.72 -3.90
CA ASN A 20 1.36 -25.45 -5.15
C ASN A 20 2.09 -26.82 -5.25
N GLY A 21 2.60 -27.34 -4.13
CA GLY A 21 3.42 -28.55 -4.12
C GLY A 21 4.92 -28.32 -4.31
N ARG A 22 5.34 -27.09 -4.63
CA ARG A 22 6.76 -26.73 -4.79
C ARG A 22 7.16 -25.50 -4.01
N HIS A 23 6.33 -24.47 -4.03
CA HIS A 23 6.61 -23.21 -3.35
C HIS A 23 5.30 -22.55 -2.88
N TRP A 24 5.46 -21.62 -1.94
CA TRP A 24 4.38 -20.75 -1.49
C TRP A 24 4.25 -19.56 -2.43
N HIS A 25 3.03 -19.29 -2.88
CA HIS A 25 2.70 -18.19 -3.76
C HIS A 25 1.24 -17.77 -3.52
N LYS A 26 1.03 -16.49 -3.23
CA LYS A 26 -0.31 -15.90 -3.12
C LYS A 26 -0.63 -15.12 -4.40
N PRO A 27 -1.58 -15.57 -5.23
CA PRO A 27 -1.96 -14.84 -6.44
C PRO A 27 -2.67 -13.53 -6.08
N PRO A 28 -2.64 -12.53 -6.98
CA PRO A 28 -3.38 -11.28 -6.84
C PRO A 28 -4.90 -11.50 -6.85
N ALA A 29 -5.61 -10.60 -6.18
CA ALA A 29 -7.07 -10.55 -6.26
C ALA A 29 -7.54 -10.14 -7.67
N VAL A 30 -8.59 -10.81 -8.15
CA VAL A 30 -9.29 -10.45 -9.39
C VAL A 30 -10.40 -9.46 -9.03
N LEU A 31 -10.33 -8.23 -9.54
CA LEU A 31 -11.31 -7.18 -9.23
C LEU A 31 -12.46 -7.17 -10.23
N GLY A 32 -12.17 -7.39 -11.51
CA GLY A 32 -13.18 -7.49 -12.56
C GLY A 32 -13.91 -6.17 -12.83
N LEU A 33 -13.24 -5.03 -12.62
CA LEU A 33 -13.80 -3.68 -12.74
C LEU A 33 -14.38 -3.43 -14.13
N ARG A 34 -13.68 -3.86 -15.19
CA ARG A 34 -14.13 -3.73 -16.58
C ARG A 34 -15.21 -4.75 -16.99
N ALA A 35 -15.35 -5.85 -16.22
CA ALA A 35 -16.39 -6.85 -16.44
C ALA A 35 -17.72 -6.50 -15.74
N LEU A 36 -17.74 -5.42 -14.93
CA LEU A 36 -18.96 -4.98 -14.26
C LEU A 36 -20.01 -4.51 -15.29
N PRO A 37 -21.29 -4.89 -15.13
CA PRO A 37 -22.35 -4.42 -16.00
C PRO A 37 -22.46 -2.90 -16.01
N SER A 38 -22.61 -2.32 -17.21
CA SER A 38 -22.90 -0.90 -17.41
C SER A 38 -24.28 -0.56 -16.85
N ILE A 39 -24.35 0.52 -16.06
CA ILE A 39 -25.57 0.98 -15.37
C ILE A 39 -25.66 2.49 -15.50
N SER A 40 -24.69 3.21 -14.95
CA SER A 40 -24.68 4.67 -14.91
C SER A 40 -23.26 5.22 -14.74
N ALA A 41 -23.10 6.53 -14.91
CA ALA A 41 -21.90 7.27 -14.54
C ALA A 41 -22.26 8.28 -13.45
N VAL A 42 -21.48 8.30 -12.37
CA VAL A 42 -21.63 9.27 -11.28
C VAL A 42 -20.47 10.25 -11.34
N ASP A 43 -20.73 11.55 -11.52
CA ASP A 43 -19.72 12.57 -11.87
C ASP A 43 -18.49 12.64 -10.97
N ARG A 44 -18.68 12.38 -9.67
CA ARG A 44 -17.62 12.40 -8.65
C ARG A 44 -16.96 11.05 -8.38
N CYS A 45 -17.46 9.97 -8.98
CA CYS A 45 -16.76 8.69 -8.95
C CYS A 45 -15.56 8.78 -9.90
N TYR A 46 -14.34 8.59 -9.41
CA TYR A 46 -13.15 8.63 -10.28
C TYR A 46 -13.11 7.46 -11.28
N MET A 47 -13.97 6.44 -11.10
CA MET A 47 -14.15 5.31 -12.01
C MET A 47 -15.39 5.45 -12.92
N LYS A 48 -15.97 6.65 -13.03
CA LYS A 48 -17.19 6.89 -13.82
C LYS A 48 -17.10 6.47 -15.29
N GLU A 49 -15.89 6.50 -15.86
CA GLU A 49 -15.61 6.11 -17.25
C GLU A 49 -15.91 4.64 -17.53
N LEU A 50 -15.96 3.79 -16.50
CA LEU A 50 -16.40 2.39 -16.64
C LEU A 50 -17.90 2.25 -16.91
N GLY A 51 -18.70 3.32 -16.74
CA GLY A 51 -20.14 3.32 -16.96
C GLY A 51 -20.93 2.39 -16.02
N SER A 52 -20.27 1.82 -15.02
CA SER A 52 -20.82 0.77 -14.15
C SER A 52 -21.13 1.25 -12.73
N CYS A 53 -21.23 2.57 -12.50
CA CYS A 53 -21.53 3.14 -11.19
C CYS A 53 -22.93 2.72 -10.69
N ASP A 54 -23.04 2.47 -9.39
CA ASP A 54 -24.28 2.12 -8.70
C ASP A 54 -24.20 2.41 -7.19
N GLY A 55 -25.36 2.57 -6.54
CA GLY A 55 -25.49 2.80 -5.09
C GLY A 55 -25.13 4.21 -4.61
N GLY A 56 -24.95 5.18 -5.51
CA GLY A 56 -24.55 6.55 -5.16
C GLY A 56 -23.13 6.64 -4.59
N LEU A 57 -22.70 7.84 -4.17
CA LEU A 57 -21.36 8.05 -3.63
C LEU A 57 -21.19 7.43 -2.25
N SER A 58 -20.08 6.74 -2.03
CA SER A 58 -19.65 6.25 -0.73
C SER A 58 -18.60 7.18 -0.12
N GLY A 59 -18.60 7.30 1.21
CA GLY A 59 -17.53 7.98 1.96
C GLY A 59 -16.29 7.10 2.02
N GLU A 60 -15.55 7.04 0.91
CA GLU A 60 -14.35 6.22 0.82
C GLU A 60 -13.27 6.75 1.77
N HIS A 61 -12.67 5.88 2.58
CA HIS A 61 -11.64 6.32 3.48
C HIS A 61 -10.35 6.61 2.70
N LEU A 62 -9.77 7.80 2.91
CA LEU A 62 -8.51 8.20 2.27
C LEU A 62 -7.35 7.27 2.66
N PHE A 63 -7.46 6.66 3.84
CA PHE A 63 -6.61 5.59 4.32
C PHE A 63 -7.56 4.52 4.87
N SER A 64 -7.42 3.25 4.46
CA SER A 64 -8.40 2.21 4.83
C SER A 64 -8.67 2.22 6.35
N GLN A 65 -9.94 2.34 6.74
CA GLN A 65 -10.35 2.50 8.13
C GLN A 65 -9.76 1.42 9.05
N SER A 66 -9.68 0.19 8.55
CA SER A 66 -9.10 -0.95 9.25
C SER A 66 -7.62 -0.75 9.59
N ILE A 67 -6.83 -0.16 8.69
CA ILE A 67 -5.43 0.16 8.92
C ILE A 67 -5.30 1.28 9.95
N MET A 68 -6.18 2.29 9.88
CA MET A 68 -6.20 3.35 10.89
C MET A 68 -6.51 2.80 12.29
N LEU A 69 -7.45 1.86 12.39
CA LEU A 69 -7.79 1.21 13.66
C LEU A 69 -6.67 0.31 14.16
N LEU A 70 -6.00 -0.42 13.27
CA LEU A 70 -4.81 -1.22 13.59
C LEU A 70 -3.72 -0.37 14.22
N LEU A 71 -3.39 0.77 13.61
CA LEU A 71 -2.36 1.69 14.11
C LEU A 71 -2.79 2.44 15.37
N LYS A 72 -4.10 2.64 15.59
CA LYS A 72 -4.63 3.26 16.81
C LYS A 72 -4.56 2.31 18.03
N ALA A 73 -4.42 1.00 17.84
CA ALA A 73 -4.48 0.04 18.94
C ALA A 73 -3.47 0.34 20.07
N ASP A 74 -2.30 0.93 19.75
CA ASP A 74 -1.25 1.23 20.72
C ASP A 74 -1.10 2.74 21.02
N GLY A 75 -2.06 3.57 20.62
CA GLY A 75 -2.03 5.01 20.87
C GLY A 75 -2.82 5.83 19.86
N ASP A 76 -2.47 7.11 19.73
CA ASP A 76 -3.15 7.97 18.77
C ASP A 76 -2.64 7.73 17.34
N PHE A 77 -3.58 7.44 16.41
CA PHE A 77 -3.29 7.43 14.98
C PHE A 77 -3.03 8.85 14.52
N SER A 78 -1.83 9.08 13.99
CA SER A 78 -1.40 10.40 13.56
C SER A 78 -0.95 10.40 12.11
N ILE A 79 -1.19 11.53 11.44
CA ILE A 79 -0.83 11.75 10.03
C ILE A 79 0.11 12.93 9.90
N SER A 80 0.90 12.92 8.82
CA SER A 80 1.72 14.06 8.40
C SER A 80 1.83 14.09 6.87
N GLY A 81 2.23 15.24 6.31
CA GLY A 81 2.43 15.40 4.86
C GLY A 81 1.17 15.77 4.07
N LEU A 82 0.05 16.06 4.73
CA LEU A 82 -1.16 16.57 4.07
C LEU A 82 -1.12 18.10 3.91
N PRO A 83 -1.72 18.66 2.84
CA PRO A 83 -1.65 20.09 2.51
C PRO A 83 -2.05 21.07 3.63
N TRP A 84 -2.91 20.64 4.55
CA TRP A 84 -3.45 21.47 5.65
C TRP A 84 -2.69 21.30 6.97
N LEU A 85 -1.57 20.57 6.97
CA LEU A 85 -0.66 20.46 8.10
C LEU A 85 0.59 21.30 7.81
N ALA A 86 1.10 21.97 8.83
CA ALA A 86 2.40 22.62 8.74
C ALA A 86 3.52 21.59 8.53
N GLU A 87 4.66 22.04 8.03
CA GLU A 87 5.81 21.16 7.81
C GLU A 87 6.30 20.57 9.13
N GLY A 88 6.53 19.26 9.15
CA GLY A 88 6.85 18.52 10.37
C GLY A 88 5.68 18.36 11.35
N GLU A 89 4.53 19.03 11.11
CA GLU A 89 3.35 18.88 11.94
C GLU A 89 2.77 17.47 11.79
N THR A 90 2.38 16.93 12.93
CA THR A 90 1.70 15.65 13.01
C THR A 90 0.40 15.86 13.75
N LYS A 91 -0.69 15.37 13.16
CA LYS A 91 -2.04 15.57 13.71
C LYS A 91 -2.71 14.24 13.99
N ILE A 92 -3.27 14.14 15.18
CA ILE A 92 -4.10 13.00 15.58
C ILE A 92 -5.43 13.10 14.84
N MET A 93 -5.83 12.00 14.18
CA MET A 93 -7.03 12.00 13.36
C MET A 93 -7.99 10.90 13.80
N SER A 94 -9.28 11.23 13.75
CA SER A 94 -10.31 10.21 13.86
C SER A 94 -10.48 9.49 12.51
N PRO A 95 -10.77 8.18 12.50
CA PRO A 95 -11.09 7.47 11.25
C PRO A 95 -12.25 8.06 10.44
N LYS A 96 -13.21 8.69 11.13
CA LYS A 96 -14.38 9.30 10.48
C LYS A 96 -14.05 10.57 9.69
N THR A 97 -12.97 11.28 10.05
CA THR A 97 -12.60 12.57 9.44
C THR A 97 -11.77 12.43 8.17
N LEU A 98 -11.33 11.22 7.80
CA LEU A 98 -10.52 10.95 6.61
C LEU A 98 -11.33 10.18 5.56
N THR A 99 -12.46 10.74 5.15
CA THR A 99 -13.30 10.18 4.08
C THR A 99 -13.43 11.15 2.91
N ALA A 100 -13.61 10.60 1.71
CA ALA A 100 -13.83 11.33 0.48
C ALA A 100 -14.94 10.68 -0.35
N ASN A 101 -15.88 11.50 -0.81
CA ASN A 101 -16.95 11.07 -1.70
C ASN A 101 -16.46 11.00 -3.16
N CYS A 102 -15.47 10.14 -3.41
CA CYS A 102 -14.75 10.02 -4.69
C CYS A 102 -14.97 8.66 -5.41
N LEU A 103 -15.75 7.76 -4.80
CA LEU A 103 -16.17 6.49 -5.38
C LEU A 103 -17.68 6.28 -5.17
N CYS A 104 -18.30 5.53 -6.07
CA CYS A 104 -19.64 4.99 -5.80
C CYS A 104 -19.57 3.72 -4.94
N GLN A 105 -20.66 3.34 -4.29
CA GLN A 105 -20.70 2.14 -3.44
C GLN A 105 -20.26 0.89 -4.17
N LYS A 106 -20.70 0.68 -5.42
CA LYS A 106 -20.32 -0.50 -6.21
C LYS A 106 -18.83 -0.56 -6.52
N HIS A 107 -18.24 0.53 -7.00
CA HIS A 107 -16.80 0.60 -7.29
C HIS A 107 -15.97 0.50 -6.01
N ASN A 108 -16.43 1.10 -4.92
CA ASN A 108 -15.71 0.98 -3.65
C ASN A 108 -15.70 -0.47 -3.14
N SER A 109 -16.85 -1.13 -3.17
CA SER A 109 -16.97 -2.55 -2.81
C SER A 109 -16.10 -3.44 -3.71
N ALA A 110 -16.02 -3.16 -5.01
CA ALA A 110 -15.17 -3.90 -5.94
C ALA A 110 -13.67 -3.78 -5.61
N LEU A 111 -13.25 -2.71 -4.95
CA LEU A 111 -11.87 -2.50 -4.50
C LEU A 111 -11.58 -3.04 -3.10
N SER A 112 -12.59 -3.46 -2.34
CA SER A 112 -12.43 -3.98 -0.97
C SER A 112 -11.45 -5.15 -0.81
N PRO A 113 -11.22 -6.04 -1.81
CA PRO A 113 -10.17 -7.05 -1.72
C PRO A 113 -8.77 -6.45 -1.51
N LEU A 114 -8.50 -5.26 -2.06
CA LEU A 114 -7.23 -4.55 -1.88
C LEU A 114 -7.08 -4.03 -0.45
N ASP A 115 -8.14 -3.50 0.15
CA ASP A 115 -8.12 -3.07 1.55
C ASP A 115 -7.90 -4.26 2.50
N ALA A 116 -8.51 -5.41 2.20
CA ALA A 116 -8.33 -6.64 2.96
C ALA A 116 -6.87 -7.14 2.88
N ALA A 117 -6.26 -7.10 1.68
CA ALA A 117 -4.87 -7.47 1.48
C ALA A 117 -3.92 -6.53 2.24
N ALA A 118 -4.15 -5.21 2.19
CA ALA A 118 -3.36 -4.23 2.90
C ALA A 118 -3.50 -4.34 4.42
N LEU A 119 -4.72 -4.54 4.94
CA LEU A 119 -4.96 -4.81 6.35
C LEU A 119 -4.17 -6.04 6.83
N TYR A 120 -4.24 -7.13 6.06
CA TYR A 120 -3.54 -8.35 6.39
C TYR A 120 -2.02 -8.14 6.41
N PHE A 121 -1.48 -7.44 5.41
CA PHE A 121 -0.06 -7.09 5.33
C PHE A 121 0.40 -6.26 6.53
N PHE A 122 -0.31 -5.17 6.86
CA PHE A 122 0.10 -4.32 7.98
C PHE A 122 -0.11 -4.99 9.34
N THR A 123 -1.12 -5.86 9.48
CA THR A 123 -1.27 -6.69 10.69
C THR A 123 -0.09 -7.64 10.86
N ALA A 124 0.32 -8.32 9.79
CA ALA A 124 1.48 -9.20 9.78
C ALA A 124 2.77 -8.43 10.11
N LEU A 125 2.97 -7.26 9.49
CA LEU A 125 4.12 -6.40 9.74
C LEU A 125 4.17 -5.92 11.19
N LYS A 126 3.05 -5.43 11.72
CA LYS A 126 2.94 -5.05 13.14
C LYS A 126 3.29 -6.21 14.07
N SER A 127 2.71 -7.39 13.85
CA SER A 127 2.99 -8.59 14.66
C SER A 127 4.47 -9.00 14.61
N CYS A 128 5.14 -8.82 13.46
CA CYS A 128 6.58 -9.01 13.33
C CYS A 128 7.38 -7.96 14.12
N LEU A 129 6.94 -6.70 14.16
CA LEU A 129 7.63 -5.58 14.81
C LEU A 129 7.38 -5.46 16.33
N ASP A 130 6.28 -6.01 16.84
CA ASP A 130 5.90 -5.89 18.26
C ASP A 130 6.27 -7.12 19.11
N ARG A 131 7.05 -8.06 18.55
CA ARG A 131 7.50 -9.28 19.24
C ARG A 131 6.38 -10.23 19.65
N GLU A 132 5.14 -9.99 19.22
CA GLU A 132 4.00 -10.89 19.45
C GLU A 132 4.20 -12.24 18.75
N ALA A 133 4.81 -12.19 17.57
CA ALA A 133 5.09 -13.36 16.76
C ALA A 133 6.49 -13.94 17.03
N GLN A 134 6.55 -15.20 17.48
CA GLN A 134 7.80 -15.97 17.53
C GLN A 134 7.93 -16.83 16.27
N ALA A 135 8.92 -16.52 15.43
CA ALA A 135 9.21 -17.24 14.18
C ALA A 135 8.01 -17.36 13.22
N ALA A 136 7.15 -16.34 13.18
CA ALA A 136 5.97 -16.35 12.32
C ALA A 136 6.34 -16.20 10.84
N ARG A 137 5.46 -16.77 10.01
CA ARG A 137 5.55 -16.73 8.55
C ARG A 137 4.22 -16.24 8.00
N TYR A 138 4.29 -15.19 7.20
CA TYR A 138 3.15 -14.62 6.50
C TYR A 138 3.41 -14.62 4.99
N ILE A 139 2.37 -14.65 4.18
CA ILE A 139 2.47 -14.47 2.72
C ILE A 139 1.40 -13.51 2.21
N VAL A 140 1.82 -12.54 1.40
CA VAL A 140 0.97 -11.52 0.76
C VAL A 140 1.19 -11.51 -0.75
N SER A 141 0.20 -11.00 -1.49
CA SER A 141 0.38 -10.65 -2.91
C SER A 141 0.94 -9.23 -2.97
N GLY A 142 2.15 -9.06 -3.52
CA GLY A 142 2.75 -7.75 -3.72
C GLY A 142 1.93 -6.87 -4.66
N HIS A 143 1.35 -7.49 -5.70
CA HIS A 143 0.43 -6.84 -6.64
C HIS A 143 -0.80 -6.25 -5.96
N ASP A 144 -1.32 -6.88 -4.90
CA ASP A 144 -2.47 -6.33 -4.17
C ASP A 144 -2.06 -5.12 -3.32
N ILE A 145 -0.87 -5.12 -2.73
CA ILE A 145 -0.32 -3.98 -1.98
C ILE A 145 -0.01 -2.81 -2.90
N GLU A 146 0.58 -3.08 -4.06
CA GLU A 146 0.89 -2.09 -5.10
C GLU A 146 -0.39 -1.40 -5.62
N ARG A 147 -1.43 -2.19 -5.91
CA ARG A 147 -2.74 -1.67 -6.34
C ARG A 147 -3.49 -0.96 -5.21
N TRP A 148 -3.35 -1.40 -3.96
CA TRP A 148 -3.89 -0.69 -2.81
C TRP A 148 -3.25 0.70 -2.64
N LEU A 149 -1.92 0.82 -2.82
CA LEU A 149 -1.25 2.12 -2.82
C LEU A 149 -1.74 3.00 -3.98
N LEU A 150 -1.97 2.43 -5.17
CA LEU A 150 -2.51 3.16 -6.32
C LEU A 150 -3.92 3.69 -6.04
N LYS A 151 -4.78 2.84 -5.48
CA LYS A 151 -6.13 3.22 -5.03
C LYS A 151 -6.05 4.39 -4.04
N THR A 152 -5.18 4.28 -3.04
CA THR A 152 -4.97 5.31 -2.01
C THR A 152 -4.51 6.63 -2.65
N ALA A 153 -3.51 6.58 -3.53
CA ALA A 153 -3.01 7.75 -4.28
C ALA A 153 -4.12 8.41 -5.09
N LYS A 154 -4.93 7.61 -5.80
CA LYS A 154 -6.03 8.12 -6.63
C LYS A 154 -7.13 8.75 -5.80
N ALA A 155 -7.49 8.15 -4.66
CA ALA A 155 -8.46 8.72 -3.73
C ALA A 155 -7.98 10.08 -3.19
N LEU A 156 -6.72 10.18 -2.77
CA LEU A 156 -6.11 11.42 -2.29
C LEU A 156 -6.06 12.51 -3.36
N ALA A 157 -5.71 12.15 -4.60
CA ALA A 157 -5.68 13.10 -5.71
C ALA A 157 -7.09 13.59 -6.08
N ALA A 158 -8.05 12.68 -6.23
CA ALA A 158 -9.43 13.00 -6.57
C ALA A 158 -10.11 13.88 -5.50
N SER A 159 -9.67 13.75 -4.25
CA SER A 159 -10.13 14.54 -3.11
C SER A 159 -9.29 15.80 -2.82
N LYS A 160 -8.28 16.10 -3.66
CA LYS A 160 -7.38 17.26 -3.55
C LYS A 160 -6.60 17.31 -2.24
N ASN A 161 -6.19 16.14 -1.77
CA ASN A 161 -5.49 15.93 -0.50
C ASN A 161 -3.98 15.67 -0.68
N LEU A 162 -3.43 16.03 -1.84
CA LEU A 162 -2.00 15.98 -2.13
C LEU A 162 -1.42 17.38 -2.27
N ALA A 163 -0.23 17.61 -1.73
CA ALA A 163 0.50 18.87 -1.85
C ALA A 163 2.00 18.66 -1.95
N ARG A 164 2.68 19.63 -2.57
CA ARG A 164 4.14 19.75 -2.59
C ARG A 164 4.50 21.15 -2.11
N GLY A 165 5.36 21.27 -1.10
CA GLY A 165 5.73 22.58 -0.55
C GLY A 165 4.53 23.41 -0.07
N ARG A 166 3.48 22.76 0.47
CA ARG A 166 2.18 23.34 0.89
C ARG A 166 1.24 23.78 -0.25
N GLU A 167 1.69 23.74 -1.48
CA GLU A 167 0.82 24.02 -2.63
C GLU A 167 0.04 22.76 -2.98
N ARG A 168 -1.29 22.88 -3.02
CA ARG A 168 -2.18 21.78 -3.40
C ARG A 168 -1.92 21.42 -4.86
N LEU A 169 -1.69 20.14 -5.11
CA LEU A 169 -1.58 19.62 -6.47
C LEU A 169 -2.96 19.63 -7.14
N SER A 170 -2.96 19.73 -8.48
CA SER A 170 -4.18 19.67 -9.29
C SER A 170 -4.94 18.35 -9.11
N GLY A 171 -4.23 17.29 -8.71
CA GLY A 171 -4.72 15.91 -8.67
C GLY A 171 -4.59 15.20 -10.02
N ALA A 172 -4.01 15.85 -11.03
CA ALA A 172 -3.71 15.25 -12.32
C ALA A 172 -2.60 14.21 -12.17
N PHE A 173 -2.83 13.03 -12.74
CA PHE A 173 -1.79 12.03 -12.95
C PHE A 173 -1.12 12.32 -14.29
N ALA A 174 0.12 11.89 -14.47
CA ALA A 174 0.76 11.97 -15.78
C ALA A 174 -0.12 11.31 -16.85
N SER A 175 -0.25 11.98 -18.01
CA SER A 175 -1.27 11.64 -19.03
C SER A 175 -1.18 10.22 -19.59
N ASP A 176 -0.02 9.58 -19.51
CA ASP A 176 0.26 8.21 -19.92
C ASP A 176 -0.15 7.15 -18.89
N VAL A 177 -0.52 7.56 -17.67
CA VAL A 177 -0.87 6.64 -16.59
C VAL A 177 -2.31 6.12 -16.75
N GLN A 178 -2.43 4.82 -17.04
CA GLN A 178 -3.70 4.12 -17.18
C GLN A 178 -4.17 3.55 -15.84
N VAL A 179 -4.56 4.42 -14.90
CA VAL A 179 -4.90 4.06 -13.51
C VAL A 179 -5.93 2.92 -13.42
N LEU A 180 -6.99 2.97 -14.23
CA LEU A 180 -8.05 1.96 -14.19
C LEU A 180 -7.57 0.58 -14.65
N ASP A 181 -6.71 0.54 -15.67
CA ASP A 181 -6.11 -0.71 -16.16
C ASP A 181 -5.15 -1.30 -15.12
N MET A 182 -4.32 -0.46 -14.52
CA MET A 182 -3.38 -0.88 -13.47
C MET A 182 -4.09 -1.38 -12.20
N LEU A 183 -5.26 -0.82 -11.87
CA LEU A 183 -6.09 -1.31 -10.77
C LEU A 183 -6.75 -2.65 -11.11
N ASP A 184 -7.32 -2.80 -12.32
CA ASP A 184 -8.07 -4.01 -12.67
C ASP A 184 -7.15 -5.22 -12.93
N ASP A 185 -6.01 -4.98 -13.59
CA ASP A 185 -5.11 -6.02 -14.09
C ASP A 185 -3.65 -5.75 -13.68
N PRO A 186 -3.05 -6.59 -12.82
CA PRO A 186 -1.68 -6.42 -12.34
C PRO A 186 -0.62 -6.55 -13.45
N THR A 187 -0.99 -7.03 -14.64
CA THR A 187 -0.08 -7.13 -15.79
C THR A 187 -0.03 -5.87 -16.65
N ARG A 188 -0.87 -4.86 -16.36
CA ARG A 188 -0.98 -3.61 -17.15
C ARG A 188 -0.05 -2.49 -16.68
N TRP A 189 0.81 -2.77 -15.70
CA TRP A 189 1.76 -1.80 -15.19
C TRP A 189 2.88 -1.56 -16.21
N PRO A 190 3.25 -0.29 -16.51
CA PRO A 190 4.40 0.01 -17.35
C PRO A 190 5.69 -0.60 -16.78
N ASP A 191 6.64 -0.91 -17.65
CA ASP A 191 7.96 -1.38 -17.21
C ASP A 191 8.63 -0.35 -16.29
N GLY A 192 9.11 -0.81 -15.13
CA GLY A 192 9.71 0.05 -14.12
C GLY A 192 8.72 0.84 -13.26
N ALA A 193 7.42 0.82 -13.57
CA ALA A 193 6.40 1.25 -12.63
C ALA A 193 6.18 0.18 -11.54
N GLY A 194 5.71 0.61 -10.38
CA GLY A 194 5.34 -0.29 -9.29
C GLY A 194 5.88 0.11 -7.93
N LEU A 195 5.91 -0.87 -7.03
CA LEU A 195 6.34 -0.73 -5.65
C LEU A 195 7.86 -0.75 -5.54
N TYR A 196 8.38 0.25 -4.84
CA TYR A 196 9.75 0.36 -4.40
C TYR A 196 9.77 0.48 -2.89
N CYS A 197 10.81 -0.05 -2.26
CA CYS A 197 11.03 0.12 -0.83
C CYS A 197 12.39 0.78 -0.60
N VAL A 198 12.40 1.83 0.23
CA VAL A 198 13.63 2.57 0.54
C VAL A 198 14.12 2.14 1.90
N MET A 199 15.25 1.44 1.89
CA MET A 199 15.99 1.08 3.10
C MET A 199 17.45 0.82 2.74
N SER A 200 18.37 1.49 3.40
CA SER A 200 19.80 1.26 3.30
C SER A 200 20.29 0.48 4.51
N ALA A 201 21.36 -0.30 4.32
CA ALA A 201 21.99 -1.02 5.42
C ALA A 201 22.51 -0.02 6.47
N GLY A 202 22.11 -0.19 7.72
CA GLY A 202 22.47 0.69 8.83
C GLY A 202 21.49 1.84 9.09
N ASP A 203 20.45 2.00 8.26
CA ASP A 203 19.37 2.95 8.55
C ASP A 203 18.72 2.64 9.90
N LEU A 204 18.54 3.67 10.72
CA LEU A 204 17.79 3.58 11.96
C LEU A 204 16.35 4.02 11.68
N THR A 205 15.39 3.19 12.09
CA THR A 205 13.97 3.52 12.02
C THR A 205 13.30 3.26 13.35
N GLU A 206 12.22 4.00 13.61
CA GLU A 206 11.39 3.86 14.80
C GLU A 206 10.05 3.25 14.38
N ASN A 207 9.65 2.18 15.07
CA ASN A 207 8.29 1.66 14.92
C ASN A 207 7.32 2.67 15.55
N HIS A 208 6.49 3.29 14.72
CA HIS A 208 5.54 4.32 15.13
C HIS A 208 4.18 4.17 14.46
N ASN A 209 3.14 4.68 15.12
CA ASN A 209 1.75 4.65 14.61
C ASN A 209 1.42 5.79 13.64
N ARG A 210 2.45 6.45 13.10
CA ARG A 210 2.31 7.55 12.15
C ARG A 210 2.20 7.06 10.71
N PHE A 211 1.25 7.62 9.98
CA PHE A 211 1.16 7.49 8.54
C PHE A 211 1.67 8.78 7.89
N GLN A 212 2.74 8.68 7.10
CA GLN A 212 3.30 9.83 6.38
C GLN A 212 3.10 9.64 4.88
N LEU A 213 2.84 10.75 4.19
CA LEU A 213 2.61 10.72 2.75
C LEU A 213 3.40 11.82 2.05
N GLN A 214 3.96 11.47 0.90
CA GLN A 214 4.73 12.39 0.05
C GLN A 214 4.42 12.14 -1.42
N PRO A 215 3.79 13.07 -2.15
CA PRO A 215 3.61 12.91 -3.59
C PRO A 215 4.94 13.13 -4.33
N TYR A 216 5.13 12.35 -5.39
CA TYR A 216 6.15 12.57 -6.41
C TYR A 216 5.48 13.13 -7.65
N THR A 217 6.09 14.14 -8.27
CA THR A 217 5.56 14.77 -9.48
C THR A 217 6.59 14.82 -10.59
N ASN A 218 6.12 14.92 -11.82
CA ASN A 218 6.96 15.23 -12.98
C ASN A 218 7.21 16.76 -13.10
N GLN A 219 7.86 17.17 -14.18
CA GLN A 219 8.17 18.59 -14.48
C GLN A 219 6.91 19.44 -14.77
N HIS A 220 5.75 18.82 -15.00
CA HIS A 220 4.47 19.48 -15.26
C HIS A 220 3.55 19.51 -14.01
N ASP A 221 4.09 19.18 -12.84
CA ASP A 221 3.35 19.06 -11.56
C ASP A 221 2.22 18.01 -11.58
N GLU A 222 2.29 17.07 -12.51
CA GLU A 222 1.44 15.90 -12.53
C GLU A 222 2.01 14.82 -11.61
N ILE A 223 1.14 14.08 -10.94
CA ILE A 223 1.52 13.01 -10.01
C ILE A 223 2.15 11.87 -10.81
N SER A 224 3.39 11.53 -10.47
CA SER A 224 4.17 10.43 -11.02
C SER A 224 4.42 9.30 -10.01
N GLY A 225 4.10 9.54 -8.74
CA GLY A 225 4.22 8.54 -7.69
C GLY A 225 3.75 9.04 -6.32
N VAL A 226 3.79 8.15 -5.33
CA VAL A 226 3.52 8.48 -3.93
C VAL A 226 4.41 7.67 -3.01
N GLY A 227 5.07 8.34 -2.07
CA GLY A 227 5.74 7.74 -0.93
C GLY A 227 4.81 7.66 0.27
N VAL A 228 4.85 6.54 0.96
CA VAL A 228 4.16 6.28 2.23
C VAL A 228 5.18 5.76 3.24
N ASN A 229 5.19 6.35 4.43
CA ASN A 229 5.88 5.77 5.58
C ASN A 229 4.84 5.27 6.60
N ILE A 230 4.99 4.01 7.01
CA ILE A 230 4.13 3.35 7.99
C ILE A 230 4.98 2.38 8.81
N MET A 231 4.84 2.46 10.15
CA MET A 231 5.65 1.66 11.11
C MET A 231 7.17 1.79 10.87
N GLY A 232 7.61 2.96 10.40
CA GLY A 232 9.01 3.24 10.11
C GLY A 232 9.53 2.68 8.78
N LEU A 233 8.73 1.95 8.00
CA LEU A 233 9.11 1.47 6.66
C LEU A 233 8.61 2.42 5.57
N GLY A 234 9.51 2.77 4.65
CA GLY A 234 9.22 3.61 3.48
C GLY A 234 8.88 2.79 2.24
N PHE A 235 7.63 2.92 1.77
CA PHE A 235 7.11 2.35 0.53
C PHE A 235 6.88 3.46 -0.49
N ILE A 236 7.28 3.25 -1.73
CA ILE A 236 7.10 4.23 -2.80
C ILE A 236 6.44 3.54 -3.97
N LEU A 237 5.30 4.06 -4.39
CA LEU A 237 4.65 3.69 -5.63
C LEU A 237 5.09 4.65 -6.73
N MET A 238 5.71 4.14 -7.79
CA MET A 238 5.97 4.91 -9.01
C MET A 238 5.02 4.47 -10.11
N LEU A 239 4.48 5.45 -10.86
CA LEU A 239 3.52 5.22 -11.94
C LEU A 239 4.20 5.05 -13.31
N GLY A 240 5.52 5.26 -13.35
CA GLY A 240 6.40 5.01 -14.48
C GLY A 240 7.81 4.64 -13.99
N PRO A 241 8.78 4.49 -14.90
CA PRO A 241 10.17 4.26 -14.54
C PRO A 241 10.71 5.31 -13.56
N LEU A 242 11.61 4.89 -12.67
CA LEU A 242 12.29 5.81 -11.77
C LEU A 242 13.16 6.80 -12.54
N ASP A 243 12.92 8.09 -12.34
CA ASP A 243 13.85 9.15 -12.76
C ASP A 243 14.79 9.47 -11.59
N LEU A 244 16.01 8.91 -11.63
CA LEU A 244 17.04 9.12 -10.62
C LEU A 244 17.69 10.50 -10.70
N ALA A 245 17.57 11.22 -11.83
CA ALA A 245 18.03 12.60 -11.90
C ALA A 245 17.11 13.52 -11.09
N LEU A 246 15.80 13.25 -11.11
CA LEU A 246 14.82 13.93 -10.27
C LEU A 246 14.77 13.40 -8.83
N ASN A 247 15.06 12.11 -8.64
CA ASN A 247 14.91 11.42 -7.35
C ASN A 247 16.18 10.64 -6.95
N PRO A 248 17.33 11.32 -6.80
CA PRO A 248 18.60 10.66 -6.50
C PRO A 248 18.59 9.87 -5.19
N GLN A 249 17.75 10.27 -4.23
CA GLN A 249 17.55 9.58 -2.96
C GLN A 249 17.02 8.14 -3.12
N LEU A 250 16.48 7.79 -4.29
CA LEU A 250 15.91 6.48 -4.57
C LEU A 250 16.88 5.52 -5.28
N ASN A 251 18.15 5.89 -5.44
CA ASN A 251 19.15 5.09 -6.16
C ASN A 251 19.31 3.66 -5.60
N ASN A 252 19.08 3.47 -4.30
CA ASN A 252 19.18 2.16 -3.64
C ASN A 252 17.82 1.52 -3.36
N ALA A 253 16.73 2.07 -3.90
CA ALA A 253 15.40 1.56 -3.66
C ALA A 253 15.26 0.15 -4.25
N LYS A 254 14.64 -0.75 -3.47
CA LYS A 254 14.38 -2.13 -3.87
C LYS A 254 13.07 -2.20 -4.62
N TYR A 255 13.12 -2.50 -5.91
CA TYR A 255 11.93 -2.74 -6.73
C TYR A 255 11.31 -4.08 -6.36
N ARG A 256 10.01 -4.06 -6.01
CA ARG A 256 9.19 -5.26 -5.74
C ARG A 256 9.92 -6.31 -4.90
N PRO A 257 10.28 -6.00 -3.63
CA PRO A 257 11.01 -6.97 -2.80
C PRO A 257 10.21 -8.26 -2.66
N GLY A 258 10.91 -9.39 -2.60
CA GLY A 258 10.28 -10.71 -2.41
C GLY A 258 9.98 -11.02 -0.95
N GLN A 259 10.58 -10.28 -0.02
CA GLN A 259 10.47 -10.58 1.39
C GLN A 259 10.74 -9.37 2.31
N ILE A 260 10.09 -9.37 3.46
CA ILE A 260 10.49 -8.59 4.64
C ILE A 260 10.87 -9.58 5.75
N SER A 261 12.03 -9.40 6.37
CA SER A 261 12.48 -10.17 7.53
C SER A 261 12.76 -9.28 8.71
N VAL A 262 12.21 -9.62 9.87
CA VAL A 262 12.44 -8.90 11.14
C VAL A 262 13.13 -9.84 12.11
N SER A 263 14.37 -9.52 12.48
CA SER A 263 15.21 -10.33 13.34
C SER A 263 15.31 -9.78 14.76
N TYR A 264 15.07 -10.65 15.73
CA TYR A 264 15.31 -10.47 17.15
C TYR A 264 16.44 -11.40 17.61
N PRO A 265 16.99 -11.22 18.83
CA PRO A 265 18.02 -12.11 19.35
C PRO A 265 17.64 -13.60 19.35
N SER A 266 16.35 -13.93 19.52
CA SER A 266 15.87 -15.32 19.67
C SER A 266 15.02 -15.83 18.50
N SER A 267 14.65 -14.99 17.55
CA SER A 267 13.74 -15.38 16.46
C SER A 267 13.88 -14.48 15.24
N THR A 268 13.40 -14.95 14.09
CA THR A 268 13.25 -14.13 12.89
C THR A 268 11.88 -14.40 12.29
N ASN A 269 11.14 -13.34 12.05
CA ASN A 269 9.81 -13.35 11.43
C ASN A 269 9.92 -12.97 9.95
N TRP A 270 9.04 -13.53 9.12
CA TRP A 270 9.14 -13.46 7.66
C TRP A 270 7.77 -13.10 7.06
N ILE A 271 7.77 -12.14 6.14
CA ILE A 271 6.63 -11.85 5.27
C ILE A 271 7.09 -12.06 3.83
N ALA A 272 6.64 -13.14 3.21
CA ALA A 272 6.87 -13.40 1.80
C ALA A 272 5.92 -12.57 0.94
N ILE A 273 6.44 -11.98 -0.13
CA ILE A 273 5.69 -11.11 -1.05
C ILE A 273 5.70 -11.77 -2.43
N SER A 274 4.53 -12.15 -2.91
CA SER A 274 4.35 -12.86 -4.19
C SER A 274 4.13 -11.88 -5.34
N TRP A 275 4.76 -12.16 -6.47
CA TRP A 275 4.66 -11.35 -7.69
C TRP A 275 4.45 -12.26 -8.91
N ASP A 276 3.48 -11.90 -9.76
CA ASP A 276 3.15 -12.56 -11.02
C ASP A 276 3.58 -11.71 -12.21
N ASP A 277 4.89 -11.53 -12.38
CA ASP A 277 5.46 -10.76 -13.51
C ASP A 277 6.59 -11.51 -14.24
N GLY A 278 6.77 -12.80 -13.92
CA GLY A 278 7.81 -13.65 -14.50
C GLY A 278 9.24 -13.31 -14.05
N ARG A 279 9.43 -12.33 -13.17
CA ARG A 279 10.74 -11.94 -12.64
C ARG A 279 11.03 -12.66 -11.32
N ARG A 280 12.31 -12.83 -11.01
CA ARG A 280 12.75 -13.33 -9.69
C ARG A 280 12.95 -12.15 -8.76
N HIS A 281 12.15 -12.11 -7.70
CA HIS A 281 12.21 -11.09 -6.66
C HIS A 281 12.93 -11.65 -5.43
N ASN A 282 14.26 -11.60 -5.42
CA ASN A 282 15.08 -12.17 -4.34
C ASN A 282 15.52 -11.13 -3.30
N ASP A 283 15.23 -9.85 -3.53
CA ASP A 283 15.56 -8.79 -2.58
C ASP A 283 14.74 -8.95 -1.30
N THR A 284 15.45 -8.93 -0.17
CA THR A 284 14.86 -8.99 1.18
C THR A 284 15.08 -7.67 1.91
N LEU A 285 14.01 -7.08 2.41
CA LEU A 285 14.09 -5.98 3.38
C LEU A 285 14.36 -6.57 4.76
N SER A 286 15.58 -6.40 5.26
CA SER A 286 16.02 -6.92 6.55
C SER A 286 16.01 -5.85 7.64
N LEU A 287 15.25 -6.08 8.71
CA LEU A 287 15.20 -5.23 9.90
C LEU A 287 15.77 -6.01 11.08
N GLN A 288 16.61 -5.37 11.89
CA GLN A 288 17.12 -5.93 13.13
C GLN A 288 16.63 -5.09 14.31
N PHE A 289 16.00 -5.74 15.28
CA PHE A 289 15.63 -5.08 16.53
C PHE A 289 16.88 -4.68 17.30
N LEU A 290 16.97 -3.39 17.64
CA LEU A 290 18.09 -2.84 18.41
C LEU A 290 17.74 -2.68 19.89
N ARG A 291 16.66 -1.95 20.19
CA ARG A 291 16.21 -1.66 21.55
C ARG A 291 14.79 -1.10 21.54
N GLU A 292 14.15 -1.09 22.70
CA GLU A 292 12.96 -0.28 22.94
C GLU A 292 13.35 1.18 23.13
N VAL A 293 12.56 2.09 22.57
CA VAL A 293 12.64 3.52 22.84
C VAL A 293 11.61 3.81 23.93
N GLY A 294 12.03 4.38 25.06
CA GLY A 294 11.11 4.70 26.15
C GLY A 294 10.01 5.66 25.67
N GLN A 295 8.75 5.36 26.03
CA GLN A 295 7.61 6.24 25.76
C GLN A 295 7.89 7.61 26.40
N ARG A 296 7.94 8.67 25.58
CA ARG A 296 7.93 10.05 26.07
C ARG A 296 6.50 10.54 26.28
#